data_AF-A0A6S7L4M0-F1
#
_entry.id   AF-A0A6S7L4M0-F1
#
_cell.length_a   1.000
_cell.length_b   1.000
_cell.length_c   1.000
_cell.angle_alpha   90.00
_cell.angle_beta   90.00
_cell.angle_gamma   90.00
#
_symmetry.space_group_name_H-M   'P 1'
#
loop_
_entity.id
_entity.type
_entity.pdbx_description
1 polymer ?
#
loop_
_entity_poly.entity_id
_entity_poly.type
_entity_poly.pdbx_seq_one_letter_code
_entity_poly.pdbx_strand_id
1 'polypeptide(L)'
;MFNAIPVNPPFMYPPNQTSNISPGHSLQTSQATAYLRYNQLPNTQTPSCHPNMECLSPENNQPWQNGKPFYVCRIHGNISRCNGCRGIIDKEPPPNDLVIMHEECHYYPHPTTRQMVLSMTPKPEYYHFQLPCLRSKHPTFSFRDLVPGSSGP
;
A
#
# COMPACT_ATOMS: atom_id res chain seq x y z
N MET A 1 -26.75 -45.41 25.83
CA MET A 1 -26.81 -45.24 24.37
C MET A 1 -25.48 -44.64 23.95
N PHE A 2 -24.58 -45.48 23.44
CA PHE A 2 -23.25 -45.08 22.97
C PHE A 2 -23.29 -45.04 21.45
N ASN A 3 -23.04 -43.88 20.84
CA ASN A 3 -22.81 -43.79 19.40
C ASN A 3 -21.38 -43.33 19.13
N ALA A 4 -20.72 -44.17 18.33
CA ALA A 4 -19.30 -44.18 18.06
C ALA A 4 -18.88 -43.12 17.02
N ILE A 5 -17.65 -42.66 17.18
CA ILE A 5 -16.91 -41.79 16.27
C ILE A 5 -16.30 -42.66 15.15
N PRO A 6 -16.46 -42.34 13.86
CA PRO A 6 -15.68 -42.99 12.81
C PRO A 6 -14.30 -42.34 12.67
N VAL A 7 -13.27 -43.15 12.89
CA VAL A 7 -11.86 -42.89 12.59
C VAL A 7 -11.61 -43.38 11.16
N ASN A 8 -11.05 -42.53 10.28
CA ASN A 8 -10.57 -42.97 8.97
C ASN A 8 -9.02 -42.90 8.92
N PRO A 9 -8.34 -43.92 8.36
CA PRO A 9 -6.89 -44.07 8.39
C PRO A 9 -6.15 -43.31 7.26
N PRO A 10 -4.82 -43.10 7.39
CA PRO A 10 -3.98 -42.45 6.37
C PRO A 10 -3.56 -43.47 5.29
N PHE A 11 -3.66 -43.09 4.02
CA PHE A 11 -3.12 -43.87 2.90
C PHE A 11 -1.86 -43.23 2.31
N MET A 12 -0.92 -44.11 1.97
CA MET A 12 0.48 -43.91 1.61
C MET A 12 0.69 -43.39 0.17
N TYR A 13 1.84 -42.71 -0.06
CA TYR A 13 2.57 -42.65 -1.34
C TYR A 13 3.22 -44.02 -1.68
N PRO A 14 3.92 -44.33 -2.82
CA PRO A 14 4.48 -43.53 -3.96
C PRO A 14 4.21 -44.28 -5.34
N PRO A 15 4.99 -44.25 -6.47
CA PRO A 15 6.23 -43.51 -6.82
C PRO A 15 6.32 -42.85 -8.23
N ASN A 16 7.26 -41.90 -8.26
CA ASN A 16 8.22 -41.50 -9.31
C ASN A 16 8.09 -42.13 -10.72
N GLN A 17 7.87 -41.30 -11.75
CA GLN A 17 8.41 -41.54 -13.10
C GLN A 17 8.97 -40.25 -13.70
N THR A 18 10.23 -40.37 -14.07
CA THR A 18 11.12 -39.47 -14.81
C THR A 18 10.66 -39.28 -16.26
N SER A 19 10.72 -38.05 -16.76
CA SER A 19 11.04 -37.80 -18.17
C SER A 19 11.73 -36.45 -18.34
N ASN A 20 13.00 -36.54 -18.76
CA ASN A 20 13.86 -35.47 -19.23
C ASN A 20 13.37 -34.96 -20.58
N ILE A 21 13.16 -33.64 -20.75
CA ILE A 21 13.40 -32.91 -22.00
C ILE A 21 13.85 -31.47 -21.66
N SER A 22 15.03 -31.08 -22.14
CA SER A 22 15.53 -29.71 -22.32
C SER A 22 15.69 -29.45 -23.83
N PRO A 23 16.09 -28.27 -24.35
CA PRO A 23 16.05 -26.88 -23.85
C PRO A 23 15.31 -25.94 -24.84
N GLY A 24 14.94 -24.72 -24.44
CA GLY A 24 14.38 -23.74 -25.38
C GLY A 24 14.06 -22.38 -24.78
N HIS A 25 14.87 -21.39 -25.17
CA HIS A 25 14.68 -19.93 -25.12
C HIS A 25 13.24 -19.41 -24.88
N SER A 26 13.07 -18.48 -23.94
CA SER A 26 13.00 -17.04 -24.25
C SER A 26 12.54 -16.22 -23.04
N LEU A 27 13.24 -15.10 -22.86
CA LEU A 27 12.97 -13.99 -21.96
C LEU A 27 11.57 -13.37 -22.10
N GLN A 28 11.21 -12.61 -21.06
CA GLN A 28 10.30 -11.45 -21.03
C GLN A 28 8.81 -11.66 -20.75
N THR A 29 8.49 -11.46 -19.47
CA THR A 29 7.54 -10.44 -18.98
C THR A 29 6.62 -9.82 -20.02
N SER A 30 5.33 -10.14 -19.94
CA SER A 30 4.29 -9.23 -20.44
C SER A 30 2.96 -9.56 -19.76
N GLN A 31 2.51 -8.65 -18.89
CA GLN A 31 1.11 -8.24 -18.71
C GLN A 31 1.02 -7.15 -17.64
N ALA A 32 1.61 -6.00 -17.97
CA ALA A 32 1.30 -4.72 -17.36
C ALA A 32 0.92 -3.75 -18.49
N THR A 33 -0.27 -3.94 -19.05
CA THR A 33 -0.80 -3.07 -20.11
C THR A 33 -2.26 -2.76 -19.84
N ALA A 34 -2.48 -1.81 -18.94
CA ALA A 34 -3.76 -1.09 -18.83
C ALA A 34 -3.59 0.40 -18.41
N TYR A 35 -2.38 0.98 -18.51
CA TYR A 35 -2.09 2.35 -18.05
C TYR A 35 -1.74 3.34 -19.16
N LEU A 36 -2.20 3.13 -20.40
CA LEU A 36 -2.01 4.12 -21.47
C LEU A 36 -3.32 4.42 -22.19
N ARG A 37 -4.15 5.26 -21.57
CA ARG A 37 -5.15 6.02 -22.32
C ARG A 37 -5.53 7.33 -21.62
N TYR A 38 -4.57 8.23 -21.47
CA TYR A 38 -4.88 9.66 -21.36
C TYR A 38 -3.82 10.45 -22.10
N ASN A 39 -4.12 10.78 -23.35
CA ASN A 39 -3.64 11.99 -23.98
C ASN A 39 -4.69 12.47 -24.98
N GLN A 40 -4.87 13.79 -24.99
CA GLN A 40 -5.67 14.60 -25.92
C GLN A 40 -7.11 14.91 -25.47
N LEU A 41 -7.23 15.88 -24.56
CA LEU A 41 -8.30 16.87 -24.62
C LEU A 41 -7.68 18.23 -24.98
N PRO A 42 -8.26 18.99 -25.93
CA PRO A 42 -7.72 20.26 -26.38
C PRO A 42 -7.89 21.36 -25.32
N ASN A 43 -6.91 22.24 -25.36
CA ASN A 43 -6.69 23.42 -24.53
C ASN A 43 -7.92 24.36 -24.50
N THR A 44 -8.57 24.52 -23.35
CA THR A 44 -9.46 25.67 -23.09
C THR A 44 -9.39 26.09 -21.62
N GLN A 45 -8.74 27.25 -21.41
CA GLN A 45 -8.94 28.26 -20.36
C GLN A 45 -9.10 27.76 -18.92
N THR A 46 -7.99 27.81 -18.18
CA THR A 46 -7.96 27.76 -16.71
C THR A 46 -8.47 29.07 -16.11
N PRO A 47 -9.52 29.08 -15.29
CA PRO A 47 -9.68 30.13 -14.29
C PRO A 47 -8.74 29.86 -13.12
N SER A 48 -8.10 30.93 -12.70
CA SER A 48 -7.05 31.08 -11.71
C SER A 48 -7.45 30.76 -10.26
N CYS A 49 -6.42 30.42 -9.47
CA CYS A 49 -6.27 30.49 -8.00
C CYS A 49 -6.55 29.23 -7.16
N HIS A 50 -5.49 28.53 -6.76
CA HIS A 50 -5.17 28.33 -5.33
C HIS A 50 -3.66 28.10 -5.15
N PRO A 51 -2.94 28.95 -4.38
CA PRO A 51 -1.51 28.80 -4.15
C PRO A 51 -1.27 27.97 -2.87
N ASN A 52 -1.32 26.64 -2.94
CA ASN A 52 -0.60 25.75 -1.99
C ASN A 52 -0.56 24.28 -2.43
N MET A 53 -0.28 24.00 -3.71
CA MET A 53 -0.09 22.62 -4.18
C MET A 53 1.39 22.25 -4.18
N GLU A 54 2.01 22.15 -3.00
CA GLU A 54 3.31 21.47 -2.84
C GLU A 54 3.20 19.93 -2.95
N CYS A 55 2.07 19.39 -3.42
CA CYS A 55 1.85 17.95 -3.51
C CYS A 55 2.56 17.27 -4.70
N LEU A 56 3.21 18.00 -5.60
CA LEU A 56 3.69 17.42 -6.86
C LEU A 56 5.08 17.94 -7.23
N SER A 57 6.12 17.18 -6.86
CA SER A 57 7.38 17.20 -7.61
C SER A 57 7.16 16.43 -8.92
N PRO A 58 7.54 16.97 -10.10
CA PRO A 58 6.90 16.64 -11.37
C PRO A 58 7.44 15.38 -12.09
N GLU A 59 8.27 14.55 -11.46
CA GLU A 59 8.84 13.38 -12.13
C GLU A 59 8.55 12.10 -11.33
N ASN A 60 7.59 11.30 -11.81
CA ASN A 60 7.26 9.94 -11.36
C ASN A 60 6.63 9.70 -9.98
N ASN A 61 6.38 10.72 -9.16
CA ASN A 61 5.87 10.48 -7.82
C ASN A 61 4.36 10.27 -7.80
N GLN A 62 3.93 9.12 -7.29
CA GLN A 62 2.54 8.85 -6.96
C GLN A 62 2.06 9.88 -5.91
N PRO A 63 0.75 10.22 -5.83
CA PRO A 63 0.28 11.29 -4.95
C PRO A 63 0.52 11.04 -3.45
N TRP A 64 0.75 9.78 -3.08
CA TRP A 64 1.14 9.42 -1.72
C TRP A 64 2.63 9.67 -1.42
N GLN A 65 3.50 9.77 -2.44
CA GLN A 65 4.94 10.02 -2.31
C GLN A 65 5.23 11.52 -2.24
N ASN A 66 4.63 12.19 -1.26
CA ASN A 66 4.85 13.61 -1.00
C ASN A 66 6.02 13.79 -0.01
N GLY A 67 6.48 15.04 0.17
CA GLY A 67 7.59 15.37 1.07
C GLY A 67 7.20 15.52 2.54
N LYS A 68 6.01 15.04 2.95
CA LYS A 68 5.59 15.11 4.35
C LYS A 68 6.44 14.16 5.21
N PRO A 69 6.71 14.53 6.47
CA PRO A 69 7.47 13.68 7.37
C PRO A 69 6.69 12.42 7.77
N PHE A 70 7.42 11.37 8.12
CA PHE A 70 6.87 10.16 8.73
C PHE A 70 6.96 10.29 10.24
N TYR A 71 5.86 10.02 10.95
CA TYR A 71 5.79 10.12 12.40
C TYR A 71 5.73 8.75 13.04
N VAL A 72 6.44 8.57 14.15
CA VAL A 72 6.21 7.43 15.05
C VAL A 72 5.11 7.81 16.04
N CYS A 73 4.01 7.04 16.07
CA CYS A 73 2.90 7.28 16.98
C CYS A 73 2.40 5.99 17.62
N ARG A 74 1.69 6.13 18.74
CA ARG A 74 1.01 5.02 19.40
C ARG A 74 -0.32 4.73 18.71
N ILE A 75 -0.72 3.46 18.71
CA ILE A 75 -2.00 3.02 18.19
C ILE A 75 -3.11 3.61 19.06
N HIS A 76 -3.96 4.44 18.46
CA HIS A 76 -5.14 5.01 19.09
C HIS A 76 -6.37 4.89 18.19
N GLY A 77 -7.56 4.75 18.80
CA GLY A 77 -8.84 4.70 18.07
C GLY A 77 -8.95 3.55 17.07
N ASN A 78 -9.29 3.88 15.81
CA ASN A 78 -9.69 2.93 14.77
C ASN A 78 -8.57 2.49 13.82
N ILE A 79 -7.30 2.66 14.21
CA ILE A 79 -6.16 2.13 13.46
C ILE A 79 -6.23 0.59 13.55
N SER A 80 -6.34 -0.06 12.38
CA SER A 80 -6.56 -1.50 12.30
C SER A 80 -5.84 -2.21 11.15
N ARG A 81 -5.37 -1.46 10.14
CA ARG A 81 -4.73 -2.04 8.95
C ARG A 81 -3.53 -1.23 8.50
N CYS A 82 -2.50 -1.95 8.07
CA CYS A 82 -1.30 -1.38 7.48
C CYS A 82 -1.53 -1.07 6.00
N ASN A 83 -1.23 0.15 5.59
CA ASN A 83 -1.35 0.57 4.18
C ASN A 83 -0.30 -0.08 3.28
N GLY A 84 0.80 -0.56 3.88
CA GLY A 84 1.92 -1.21 3.21
C GLY A 84 1.65 -2.66 2.80
N CYS A 85 1.43 -3.53 3.79
CA CYS A 85 1.24 -4.97 3.60
C CYS A 85 -0.24 -5.40 3.58
N ARG A 86 -1.17 -4.49 3.87
CA ARG A 86 -2.62 -4.76 4.04
C ARG A 86 -2.98 -5.67 5.22
N GLY A 87 -2.00 -6.09 6.01
CA GLY A 87 -2.18 -6.86 7.23
C GLY A 87 -2.83 -6.07 8.36
N ILE A 88 -3.29 -6.79 9.38
CA ILE A 88 -3.89 -6.22 10.60
C ILE A 88 -2.78 -5.56 11.42
N ILE A 89 -3.08 -4.41 12.02
CA ILE A 89 -2.22 -3.78 13.03
C ILE A 89 -2.73 -4.23 14.39
N ASP A 90 -1.93 -5.02 15.08
CA ASP A 90 -2.27 -5.55 16.41
C ASP A 90 -2.20 -4.44 17.45
N LYS A 91 -3.26 -4.34 18.25
CA LYS A 91 -3.34 -3.38 19.36
C LYS A 91 -2.69 -4.00 20.59
N GLU A 92 -1.37 -4.14 20.54
CA GLU A 92 -0.60 -4.58 21.70
C GLU A 92 -0.51 -3.47 22.75
N PRO A 93 -0.29 -3.81 24.03
CA PRO A 93 0.02 -2.81 25.04
C PRO A 93 1.40 -2.18 24.79
N PRO A 94 1.65 -0.97 25.32
CA PRO A 94 2.99 -0.37 25.31
C PRO A 94 4.04 -1.34 25.88
N PRO A 95 5.25 -1.40 25.29
CA PRO A 95 5.79 -0.50 24.26
C PRO A 95 5.56 -0.97 22.82
N ASN A 96 4.81 -2.06 22.60
CA ASN A 96 4.63 -2.65 21.27
C ASN A 96 3.49 -2.00 20.47
N ASP A 97 2.89 -0.95 21.01
CA ASP A 97 1.75 -0.23 20.44
C ASP A 97 2.16 0.81 19.38
N LEU A 98 3.31 0.65 18.73
CA LEU A 98 3.88 1.65 17.83
C LEU A 98 3.55 1.39 16.36
N VAL A 99 3.19 2.46 15.67
CA VAL A 99 2.97 2.51 14.21
C VAL A 99 3.67 3.72 13.61
N ILE A 100 3.86 3.68 12.30
CA ILE A 100 4.33 4.83 11.53
C ILE A 100 3.13 5.45 10.82
N MET A 101 2.96 6.75 10.98
CA MET A 101 1.90 7.54 10.35
C MET A 101 2.51 8.50 9.33
N HIS A 102 1.88 8.60 8.16
CA HIS A 102 2.26 9.50 7.08
C HIS A 102 1.01 10.10 6.44
N GLU A 103 1.03 11.39 6.15
CA GLU A 103 -0.11 12.09 5.53
C GLU A 103 -0.07 11.95 4.00
N GLU A 104 -1.05 11.27 3.42
CA GLU A 104 -1.06 10.92 2.00
C GLU A 104 -2.25 11.49 1.24
N CYS A 105 -2.01 11.86 -0.02
CA CYS A 105 -3.07 12.19 -0.96
C CYS A 105 -3.40 10.96 -1.82
N HIS A 106 -4.68 10.83 -2.18
CA HIS A 106 -5.19 9.70 -2.95
C HIS A 106 -6.05 10.18 -4.12
N TYR A 107 -6.01 9.42 -5.21
CA TYR A 107 -7.02 9.53 -6.24
C TYR A 107 -8.28 8.77 -5.82
N TYR A 108 -9.45 9.39 -6.01
CA TYR A 108 -10.74 8.76 -5.81
C TYR A 108 -11.68 9.09 -6.99
N PRO A 109 -12.64 8.22 -7.32
CA PRO A 109 -13.62 8.53 -8.36
C PRO A 109 -14.56 9.63 -7.88
N HIS A 110 -14.67 10.70 -8.65
CA HIS A 110 -15.64 11.76 -8.42
C HIS A 110 -17.06 11.15 -8.41
N PRO A 111 -17.92 11.50 -7.43
CA PRO A 111 -19.22 10.84 -7.26
C PRO A 111 -20.12 10.97 -8.49
N THR A 112 -20.13 12.14 -9.13
CA THR A 112 -20.93 12.42 -10.33
C THR A 112 -20.27 11.98 -11.63
N THR A 113 -19.09 12.52 -11.95
CA THR A 113 -18.44 12.32 -13.26
C THR A 113 -17.68 10.99 -13.38
N ARG A 114 -17.48 10.27 -12.26
CA ARG A 114 -16.64 9.06 -12.16
C ARG A 114 -15.17 9.26 -12.59
N GLN A 115 -14.76 10.49 -12.89
CA GLN A 115 -13.37 10.83 -13.18
C GLN A 115 -12.54 10.73 -11.90
N MET A 116 -11.31 10.22 -12.02
CA MET A 116 -10.40 10.19 -10.88
C MET A 116 -9.96 11.62 -10.53
N VAL A 117 -10.16 12.01 -9.27
CA VAL A 117 -9.77 13.31 -8.74
C VAL A 117 -8.84 13.11 -7.55
N LEU A 118 -7.88 14.03 -7.39
CA LEU A 118 -6.93 14.00 -6.26
C LEU A 118 -7.60 14.57 -5.01
N SER A 119 -7.37 13.93 -3.85
CA SER A 119 -7.78 14.47 -2.56
C SER A 119 -7.13 15.82 -2.28
N MET A 120 -7.94 16.82 -1.96
CA MET A 120 -7.45 18.14 -1.56
C MET A 120 -6.78 18.13 -0.18
N THR A 121 -7.21 17.23 0.70
CA THR A 121 -6.70 17.12 2.07
C THR A 121 -5.98 15.78 2.21
N PRO A 122 -4.69 15.79 2.60
CA PRO A 122 -3.97 14.57 2.97
C PRO A 122 -4.69 13.84 4.10
N LYS A 123 -4.63 12.52 4.09
CA LYS A 123 -5.18 11.68 5.16
C LYS A 123 -4.08 10.90 5.86
N PRO A 124 -4.19 10.68 7.18
CA PRO A 124 -3.23 9.87 7.90
C PRO A 124 -3.34 8.41 7.45
N GLU A 125 -2.23 7.88 6.95
CA GLU A 125 -2.06 6.48 6.58
C GLU A 125 -1.09 5.82 7.56
N TYR A 126 -1.40 4.59 7.96
CA TYR A 126 -0.68 3.89 9.02
C TYR A 126 0.05 2.67 8.48
N TYR A 127 1.24 2.44 8.99
CA TYR A 127 2.15 1.37 8.59
C TYR A 127 2.66 0.64 9.83
N HIS A 128 2.89 -0.67 9.70
CA HIS A 128 3.68 -1.39 10.70
C HIS A 128 5.08 -0.77 10.82
N PHE A 129 5.68 -0.89 12.00
CA PHE A 129 7.05 -0.46 12.27
C PHE A 129 8.09 -1.41 11.63
N GLN A 130 7.95 -1.66 10.32
CA GLN A 130 8.77 -2.59 9.55
C GLN A 130 9.09 -1.97 8.19
N LEU A 131 10.38 -1.95 7.84
CA LEU A 131 10.89 -1.42 6.57
C LEU A 131 10.13 -1.91 5.32
N PRO A 132 9.81 -3.22 5.18
CA PRO A 132 9.04 -3.72 4.04
C PRO A 132 7.65 -3.09 3.89
N CYS A 133 6.98 -2.76 4.99
CA CYS A 133 5.66 -2.14 4.96
C CYS A 133 5.70 -0.71 4.41
N LEU A 134 6.73 0.06 4.72
CA LEU A 134 6.87 1.43 4.22
C LEU A 134 7.34 1.43 2.77
N ARG A 135 8.35 0.62 2.46
CA ARG A 135 8.97 0.58 1.12
C ARG A 135 8.06 0.03 0.03
N SER A 136 6.97 -0.66 0.37
CA SER A 136 5.99 -1.08 -0.63
C SER A 136 5.30 0.10 -1.34
N LYS A 137 5.18 1.26 -0.66
CA LYS A 137 4.63 2.50 -1.23
C LYS A 137 5.64 3.64 -1.34
N HIS A 138 6.66 3.63 -0.49
CA HIS A 138 7.70 4.66 -0.38
C HIS A 138 9.09 4.04 -0.58
N PRO A 139 9.49 3.70 -1.83
CA PRO A 139 10.71 2.91 -2.07
C PRO A 139 11.99 3.55 -1.52
N THR A 140 12.02 4.89 -1.47
CA THR A 140 13.15 5.68 -0.98
C THR A 140 13.17 5.86 0.54
N PHE A 141 12.13 5.40 1.26
CA PHE A 141 12.03 5.57 2.71
C PHE A 141 13.21 4.95 3.46
N SER A 142 13.68 5.69 4.46
CA SER A 142 14.67 5.28 5.45
C SER A 142 14.22 5.68 6.85
N PHE A 143 14.69 4.97 7.88
CA PHE A 143 14.37 5.33 9.27
C PHE A 143 14.93 6.70 9.70
N ARG A 144 15.81 7.32 8.92
CA ARG A 144 16.29 8.69 9.17
C ARG A 144 15.24 9.74 8.84
N ASP A 145 14.23 9.37 8.05
CA ASP A 145 13.11 10.23 7.66
C ASP A 145 12.01 10.25 8.75
N LEU A 146 12.18 9.46 9.81
CA LEU A 146 11.27 9.46 10.96
C LEU A 146 11.49 10.70 11.83
N VAL A 147 10.38 11.37 12.12
CA VAL A 147 10.29 12.43 13.12
C VAL A 147 9.61 11.84 14.36
N PRO A 148 10.11 12.08 15.58
CA PRO A 148 9.39 11.70 16.79
C PRO A 148 8.02 12.40 16.76
N GLY A 149 6.95 11.62 16.81
CA GLY A 149 5.61 12.17 16.88
C GLY A 149 5.47 12.98 18.16
N SER A 150 5.19 14.27 18.05
CA SER A 150 4.54 14.99 19.14
C SER A 150 3.20 14.30 19.33
N SER A 151 3.00 13.63 20.46
CA SER A 151 1.70 13.15 20.90
C SER A 151 0.71 14.32 20.79
N GLY A 152 -0.05 14.36 19.70
CA GLY A 152 -1.13 15.31 19.52
C GLY A 152 -2.15 15.11 20.65
N PRO A 153 -2.78 16.19 21.13
CA PRO A 153 -3.62 16.19 22.31
C PRO A 153 -4.80 15.20 22.24
#